data_AF-A0A847JTE7-F1
#
_entry.id   AF-A0A847JTE7-F1
#
_cell.length_a   1.000
_cell.length_b   1.000
_cell.length_c   1.000
_cell.angle_alpha   90.00
_cell.angle_beta   90.00
_cell.angle_gamma   90.00
#
_symmetry.space_group_name_H-M   'P 1'
#
loop_
_entity.id
_entity.type
_entity.pdbx_description
1 polymer ?
#
loop_
_entity_poly.entity_id
_entity_poly.type
_entity_poly.pdbx_seq_one_letter_code
_entity_poly.pdbx_strand_id
1 'polypeptide(L)'
;MVHQPRAGLFAIGLDTYWNQFAGLYDRLDGYRATISARLARAGAAVVDAGMVDSVEKAREAAALFKREDVEIIFLHVSTYAL
;
A
#
# COMPACT_ATOMS: atom_id res chain seq x y z
N MET A 1 12.77 11.61 23.60
CA MET A 1 13.01 10.91 22.33
C MET A 1 11.82 11.22 21.43
N VAL A 2 12.04 11.59 20.16
CA VAL A 2 10.93 11.80 19.22
C VAL A 2 10.47 10.43 18.73
N HIS A 3 9.21 10.08 18.95
CA HIS A 3 8.60 8.86 18.45
C HIS A 3 8.38 9.00 16.93
N GLN A 4 8.81 7.99 16.15
CA GLN A 4 8.60 7.93 14.72
C GLN A 4 7.49 6.91 14.44
N PRO A 5 6.26 7.34 14.10
CA PRO A 5 5.14 6.40 13.99
C PRO A 5 5.33 5.45 12.81
N ARG A 6 4.99 4.17 13.00
CA ARG A 6 4.98 3.18 11.93
C ARG A 6 3.66 3.22 11.16
N ALA A 7 3.74 3.66 9.92
CA ALA A 7 2.60 3.75 9.02
C ALA A 7 2.61 2.60 8.01
N GLY A 8 1.60 1.74 8.04
CA GLY A 8 1.35 0.75 7.01
C GLY A 8 0.76 1.44 5.78
N LEU A 9 1.25 1.12 4.58
CA LEU A 9 0.70 1.61 3.33
C LEU A 9 0.43 0.44 2.40
N PHE A 10 -0.73 0.46 1.75
CA PHE A 10 -1.00 -0.38 0.59
C PHE A 10 -1.97 0.30 -0.36
N ALA A 11 -1.88 -0.03 -1.64
CA ALA A 11 -2.89 0.31 -2.62
C ALA A 11 -3.75 -0.91 -2.91
N ILE A 12 -5.03 -0.71 -3.23
CA ILE A 12 -5.90 -1.78 -3.73
C ILE A 12 -6.25 -1.59 -5.19
N GLY A 13 -6.42 -2.71 -5.87
CA GLY A 13 -6.91 -2.81 -7.23
C GLY A 13 -7.59 -4.15 -7.49
N LEU A 14 -7.85 -4.44 -8.76
CA LEU A 14 -8.43 -5.70 -9.20
C LEU A 14 -7.55 -6.27 -10.30
N ASP A 15 -6.99 -7.45 -10.06
CA ASP A 15 -5.98 -8.08 -10.93
C ASP A 15 -6.44 -8.27 -12.38
N THR A 16 -7.74 -8.49 -12.59
CA THR A 16 -8.35 -8.62 -13.92
C THR A 16 -8.11 -7.41 -14.82
N TYR A 17 -7.84 -6.23 -14.26
CA TYR A 17 -7.60 -5.00 -15.02
C TYR A 17 -6.18 -4.94 -15.61
N TRP A 18 -5.21 -5.66 -15.05
CA TRP A 18 -3.80 -5.55 -15.45
C TRP A 18 -3.56 -5.98 -16.90
N ASN A 19 -4.30 -7.00 -17.36
CA ASN A 19 -4.24 -7.48 -18.74
C ASN A 19 -5.16 -6.72 -19.70
N GLN A 20 -6.10 -5.92 -19.18
CA GLN A 20 -7.05 -5.15 -20.00
C GLN A 20 -6.49 -3.79 -20.43
N PHE A 21 -5.69 -3.17 -19.56
CA PHE A 21 -5.21 -1.81 -19.74
C PHE A 21 -3.69 -1.75 -19.60
N ALA A 22 -3.00 -1.74 -20.74
CA ALA A 22 -1.54 -1.64 -20.77
C ALA A 22 -1.04 -0.40 -19.99
N GLY A 23 -0.08 -0.62 -19.08
CA GLY A 23 0.52 0.42 -18.25
C GLY A 23 -0.34 0.93 -17.08
N LEU A 24 -1.55 0.39 -16.87
CA LEU A 24 -2.39 0.80 -15.75
C LEU A 24 -1.75 0.44 -14.40
N TYR A 25 -1.25 -0.79 -14.26
CA TYR A 25 -0.59 -1.24 -13.02
C TYR A 25 0.53 -0.30 -12.61
N ASP A 26 1.49 -0.04 -13.50
CA ASP A 26 2.65 0.82 -13.22
C ASP A 26 2.23 2.24 -12.84
N ARG A 27 1.19 2.76 -13.50
CA ARG A 27 0.64 4.08 -13.19
C ARG A 27 0.07 4.15 -11.78
N LEU A 28 -0.74 3.17 -11.39
CA LEU A 28 -1.36 3.12 -10.06
C LEU A 28 -0.31 2.83 -8.97
N ASP A 29 0.66 1.97 -9.27
CA ASP A 29 1.78 1.68 -8.38
C ASP A 29 2.66 2.93 -8.16
N GLY A 30 2.84 3.76 -9.19
CA GLY A 30 3.51 5.06 -9.08
C GLY A 30 2.81 6.05 -8.13
N TYR A 31 1.47 6.00 -8.03
CA TYR A 31 0.74 6.80 -7.04
C TYR A 31 0.99 6.30 -5.61
N ARG A 32 1.01 4.98 -5.40
CA ARG A 32 1.40 4.36 -4.11
C ARG A 32 2.81 4.80 -3.69
N ALA A 33 3.79 4.72 -4.60
CA ALA A 33 5.15 5.18 -4.33
C ALA A 33 5.20 6.68 -3.96
N THR A 34 4.40 7.51 -4.62
CA THR A 34 4.28 8.94 -4.30
C THR A 34 3.72 9.17 -2.89
N ILE A 35 2.73 8.39 -2.46
CA ILE A 35 2.15 8.44 -1.10
C ILE A 35 3.20 8.00 -0.07
N SER A 36 3.89 6.88 -0.33
CA SER A 36 4.97 6.35 0.51
C SER A 36 6.04 7.41 0.79
N ALA A 37 6.52 8.09 -0.27
CA ALA A 37 7.49 9.16 -0.14
C ALA A 37 6.96 10.37 0.64
N ARG A 38 5.66 10.69 0.55
CA ARG A 38 5.05 11.79 1.32
C ARG A 38 4.94 11.45 2.81
N LEU A 39 4.54 10.22 3.14
CA LEU A 39 4.47 9.74 4.53
C LEU A 39 5.85 9.73 5.18
N ALA A 40 6.87 9.24 4.48
CA ALA A 40 8.24 9.25 4.96
C ALA A 40 8.74 10.69 5.23
N ARG A 41 8.48 11.63 4.32
CA ARG A 41 8.81 13.06 4.51
C ARG A 41 8.05 13.71 5.66
N ALA A 42 6.85 13.23 5.99
CA ALA A 42 6.07 13.68 7.14
C ALA A 42 6.57 13.08 8.47
N GLY A 43 7.62 12.26 8.44
CA GLY A 43 8.24 11.68 9.63
C GLY A 43 7.72 10.30 10.02
N ALA A 44 7.01 9.58 9.15
CA ALA A 44 6.61 8.20 9.42
C ALA A 44 7.70 7.20 9.01
N ALA A 45 7.81 6.08 9.74
CA ALA A 45 8.49 4.88 9.27
C ALA A 45 7.48 4.05 8.45
N VAL A 46 7.63 4.04 7.12
CA VAL A 46 6.62 3.44 6.23
C VAL A 46 6.87 1.94 6.04
N VAL A 47 5.86 1.13 6.33
CA VAL A 47 5.79 -0.29 6.01
C VAL A 47 4.89 -0.45 4.79
N ASP A 48 5.48 -0.59 3.61
CA ASP A 48 4.75 -0.60 2.35
C ASP A 48 4.48 -2.03 1.88
N ALA A 49 3.21 -2.43 1.83
CA ALA A 49 2.77 -3.77 1.40
C ALA A 49 2.49 -3.87 -0.12
N GLY A 50 2.68 -2.78 -0.88
CA GLY A 50 2.52 -2.82 -2.32
C GLY A 50 1.06 -2.74 -2.81
N MET A 51 0.84 -3.25 -4.03
CA MET A 51 -0.49 -3.41 -4.62
C MET A 51 -1.14 -4.70 -4.10
N VAL A 52 -2.28 -4.56 -3.43
CA VAL A 52 -3.14 -5.63 -2.93
C VAL A 52 -4.33 -5.75 -3.88
N ASP A 53 -4.26 -6.71 -4.78
CA ASP A 53 -5.22 -6.95 -5.87
C ASP A 53 -5.89 -8.32 -5.78
N SER A 54 -5.72 -9.01 -4.65
CA SER A 54 -6.26 -10.34 -4.35
C SER A 54 -6.42 -10.53 -2.84
N VAL A 55 -7.28 -11.47 -2.45
CA VAL A 55 -7.54 -11.81 -1.04
C VAL A 55 -6.28 -12.37 -0.36
N GLU A 56 -5.47 -13.13 -1.09
CA GLU A 56 -4.20 -13.69 -0.64
C GLU A 56 -3.23 -12.57 -0.25
N LYS A 57 -3.03 -11.58 -1.13
CA LYS A 57 -2.19 -10.41 -0.82
C LYS A 57 -2.74 -9.58 0.33
N ALA A 58 -4.07 -9.52 0.50
CA ALA A 58 -4.66 -8.82 1.64
C ALA A 58 -4.29 -9.48 2.98
N ARG A 59 -4.27 -10.82 3.02
CA ARG A 59 -3.81 -11.58 4.21
C ARG A 59 -2.32 -11.39 4.45
N GLU A 60 -1.50 -11.38 3.40
CA GLU A 60 -0.06 -11.11 3.50
C GLU A 60 0.24 -9.71 4.02
N ALA A 61 -0.46 -8.68 3.51
CA ALA A 61 -0.36 -7.31 3.99
C ALA A 61 -0.76 -7.19 5.46
N ALA A 62 -1.86 -7.83 5.87
CA ALA A 62 -2.28 -7.86 7.27
C ALA A 62 -1.23 -8.54 8.18
N ALA A 63 -0.65 -9.65 7.74
CA ALA A 63 0.42 -10.34 8.48
C ALA A 63 1.70 -9.50 8.57
N LEU A 64 2.07 -8.79 7.50
CA LEU A 64 3.17 -7.82 7.48
C LEU A 64 2.92 -6.70 8.50
N PHE A 65 1.77 -6.01 8.43
CA PHE A 65 1.48 -4.90 9.34
C PHE A 65 1.43 -5.32 10.80
N LYS A 66 0.91 -6.51 11.09
CA LYS A 66 0.93 -7.08 12.45
C LYS A 66 2.36 -7.35 12.93
N ARG A 67 3.21 -7.93 12.08
CA ARG A 67 4.60 -8.25 12.44
C ARG A 67 5.43 -6.99 12.68
N GLU A 68 5.22 -5.97 11.88
CA GLU A 68 5.95 -4.69 11.99
C GLU A 68 5.38 -3.77 13.08
N ASP A 69 4.32 -4.19 13.79
CA ASP A 69 3.65 -3.39 14.81
C ASP A 69 3.23 -2.01 14.29
N VAL A 70 2.54 -2.01 13.14
CA VAL A 70 2.02 -0.80 12.51
C VAL A 70 0.96 -0.13 13.39
N GLU A 71 1.10 1.17 13.60
CA GLU A 71 0.23 1.98 14.47
C GLU A 71 -0.95 2.58 13.70
N ILE A 72 -0.77 2.85 12.41
CA ILE A 72 -1.78 3.41 11.52
C ILE A 72 -1.65 2.84 10.12
N ILE A 73 -2.78 2.53 9.49
CA ILE A 73 -2.83 1.98 8.13
C ILE A 73 -3.43 3.01 7.17
N PHE A 74 -2.73 3.27 6.08
CA PHE A 74 -3.19 4.04 4.93
C PHE A 74 -3.55 3.09 3.79
N LEU A 75 -4.83 3.06 3.45
CA LEU A 75 -5.36 2.34 2.30
C LEU A 75 -5.59 3.32 1.15
N HIS A 76 -4.89 3.12 0.03
CA HIS A 76 -5.14 3.87 -1.19
C HIS A 76 -6.02 3.06 -2.15
N VAL A 77 -7.30 3.47 -2.26
CA VAL A 77 -8.24 2.88 -3.23
C VAL A 77 -7.91 3.41 -4.63
N SER A 78 -7.03 2.70 -5.34
CA SER A 78 -6.51 3.15 -6.64
C SER A 78 -7.46 2.84 -7.81
N THR A 79 -8.29 1.81 -7.66
CA THR A 79 -9.37 1.41 -8.58
C THR A 79 -10.36 0.48 -7.85
N TYR A 80 -11.21 -0.25 -8.59
CA TYR A 80 -12.07 -1.31 -8.05
C TYR A 80 -11.23 -2.37 -7.30
N ALA A 81 -11.80 -2.90 -6.23
CA ALA A 81 -11.23 -4.00 -5.44
C ALA A 81 -12.35 -4.95 -5.02
N LEU A 82 -12.01 -6.22 -4.77
CA LEU A 82 -12.90 -7.28 -4.32
C LEU A 82 -12.80 -7.48 -2.80
#